data_AF-A0A850BRF1-F1
#
_entry.id   AF-A0A850BRF1-F1
#
_cell.length_a   1.000
_cell.length_b   1.000
_cell.length_c   1.000
_cell.angle_alpha   90.00
_cell.angle_beta   90.00
_cell.angle_gamma   90.00
#
_symmetry.space_group_name_H-M   'P 1'
#
loop_
_entity.id
_entity.type
_entity.pdbx_description
1 polymer ?
#
loop_
_entity_poly.entity_id
_entity_poly.type
_entity_poly.pdbx_seq_one_letter_code
_entity_poly.pdbx_strand_id
1 'polypeptide(L)'
;MTRTDRHPLPRFGLGALFLCFLLLLPVMLGCGALNSVIPPTITPTASSTHTPSATPTQTLTPTPTRTPTPTEIPPLCGGPRVMFILLIGSDHRNNNYNAGLADAIRLVRVDFVEPRVQLLAFPRDLYVEIPGIESHHGITHGKLNQAYLYGNPGFAYFDGPGQGAGLLSLTLAHNFDVRSDHYLAINLQTFSHIVDALGGIDVQLPYAIDGRVKGSKDSNRYFPAGRQHLNGYRAMLLARMRPQGDFQRVRAQNLVLLAIAEKLLSPGVISRLPELLEAFRGSVQTDLSPVEIGQLACLATMFDTQKIEFLGFPENLFTLSRVQDPILGNTSVYNADFEVLKLYVKKFEEGSWLKSEDEWDPGLVP
;
A
#
# COMPACT_ATOMS: atom_id res chain seq x y z
N MET A 1 -38.76 -7.06 46.27
CA MET A 1 -38.28 -8.34 45.71
C MET A 1 -38.43 -8.28 44.18
N THR A 2 -37.47 -8.63 43.33
CA THR A 2 -35.99 -8.67 43.43
C THR A 2 -35.44 -9.10 42.05
N ARG A 3 -34.50 -8.34 41.47
CA ARG A 3 -33.63 -8.78 40.33
C ARG A 3 -34.34 -9.13 39.00
N THR A 4 -33.72 -9.06 37.83
CA THR A 4 -32.31 -8.78 37.47
C THR A 4 -32.25 -8.09 36.11
N ASP A 5 -31.42 -7.07 35.96
CA ASP A 5 -30.87 -6.71 34.64
C ASP A 5 -30.02 -7.86 34.07
N ARG A 6 -30.02 -8.00 32.75
CA ARG A 6 -29.00 -8.76 32.03
C ARG A 6 -28.51 -7.95 30.82
N HIS A 7 -27.42 -7.22 31.03
CA HIS A 7 -26.56 -6.83 29.92
C HIS A 7 -26.09 -8.09 29.17
N PRO A 8 -26.08 -8.09 27.82
CA PRO A 8 -25.32 -9.07 27.07
C PRO A 8 -23.82 -8.78 27.26
N LEU A 9 -23.08 -9.77 27.75
CA LEU A 9 -21.61 -9.71 27.83
C LEU A 9 -21.02 -9.62 26.42
N PRO A 10 -19.94 -8.85 26.20
CA PRO A 10 -19.24 -8.87 24.93
C PRO A 10 -18.64 -10.26 24.69
N ARG A 11 -18.94 -10.85 23.54
CA ARG A 11 -18.28 -12.09 23.09
C ARG A 11 -16.85 -11.73 22.67
N PHE A 12 -15.87 -12.09 23.49
CA PHE A 12 -14.48 -12.15 23.06
C PHE A 12 -14.34 -13.19 21.94
N GLY A 13 -14.31 -12.73 20.69
CA GLY A 13 -14.04 -13.54 19.52
C GLY A 13 -12.54 -13.71 19.30
N LEU A 14 -12.08 -14.93 19.09
CA LEU A 14 -10.73 -15.21 18.58
C LEU A 14 -10.64 -14.72 17.13
N GLY A 15 -10.09 -13.51 16.91
CA GLY A 15 -9.72 -13.00 15.60
C GLY A 15 -8.26 -12.54 15.62
N ALA A 16 -7.36 -13.26 14.91
CA ALA A 16 -5.92 -12.97 14.89
C ALA A 16 -5.13 -13.72 13.79
N LEU A 17 -4.54 -13.01 12.78
CA LEU A 17 -3.25 -13.22 12.00
C LEU A 17 -3.15 -12.73 10.48
N PHE A 18 -4.00 -11.89 9.84
CA PHE A 18 -4.15 -11.95 8.34
C PHE A 18 -4.02 -10.76 7.35
N LEU A 19 -3.80 -9.49 7.71
CA LEU A 19 -3.40 -8.45 6.72
C LEU A 19 -2.14 -8.81 5.89
N CYS A 20 -1.37 -9.79 6.38
CA CYS A 20 -0.24 -10.48 5.78
C CYS A 20 -0.12 -10.47 4.25
N PHE A 21 -1.04 -11.12 3.54
CA PHE A 21 -0.74 -11.65 2.20
C PHE A 21 -0.64 -10.59 1.10
N LEU A 22 -0.98 -9.35 1.41
CA LEU A 22 -0.71 -8.18 0.57
C LEU A 22 0.74 -7.67 0.71
N LEU A 23 1.54 -8.21 1.65
CA LEU A 23 2.87 -7.70 2.01
C LEU A 23 3.94 -8.78 2.35
N LEU A 24 3.60 -10.07 2.54
CA LEU A 24 4.51 -11.07 3.14
C LEU A 24 5.29 -11.98 2.15
N LEU A 25 6.25 -11.45 1.38
CA LEU A 25 6.79 -12.21 0.23
C LEU A 25 8.32 -12.12 -0.03
N PRO A 26 9.21 -12.19 1.00
CA PRO A 26 10.00 -13.44 1.21
C PRO A 26 10.37 -13.69 2.72
N VAL A 27 10.86 -14.83 3.23
CA VAL A 27 12.08 -15.64 2.96
C VAL A 27 12.06 -16.91 3.83
N MET A 28 12.57 -18.04 3.31
CA MET A 28 13.43 -18.97 4.07
C MET A 28 14.65 -19.50 3.30
N LEU A 29 15.79 -19.56 3.98
CA LEU A 29 17.14 -19.93 3.50
C LEU A 29 17.82 -18.97 2.51
N GLY A 30 18.86 -18.32 3.04
CA GLY A 30 19.90 -17.55 2.38
C GLY A 30 21.08 -17.36 3.34
N CYS A 31 21.53 -18.44 3.99
CA CYS A 31 22.65 -18.38 4.94
C CYS A 31 23.98 -18.25 4.17
N GLY A 32 24.51 -17.05 4.09
CA GLY A 32 25.78 -16.73 3.45
C GLY A 32 26.41 -15.52 4.15
N ALA A 33 27.58 -15.73 4.76
CA ALA A 33 28.21 -14.77 5.65
C ALA A 33 28.61 -13.45 4.98
N LEU A 34 28.57 -12.35 5.74
CA LEU A 34 29.51 -11.23 5.63
C LEU A 34 29.66 -10.51 6.98
N ASN A 35 30.84 -9.94 7.23
CA ASN A 35 31.31 -9.61 8.58
C ASN A 35 30.78 -8.27 9.11
N SER A 36 30.27 -8.25 10.36
CA SER A 36 30.11 -7.02 11.13
C SER A 36 31.45 -6.53 11.66
N VAL A 37 31.92 -5.38 11.17
CA VAL A 37 33.04 -4.64 11.77
C VAL A 37 32.47 -3.55 12.67
N ILE A 38 32.56 -3.75 13.98
CA ILE A 38 32.24 -2.73 14.99
C ILE A 38 33.53 -1.95 15.31
N PRO A 39 33.59 -0.63 15.12
CA PRO A 39 34.73 0.16 15.59
C PRO A 39 34.69 0.34 17.11
N PRO A 40 35.83 0.28 17.82
CA PRO A 40 35.86 0.41 19.29
C PRO A 40 35.77 1.88 19.72
N THR A 41 34.76 2.22 20.54
CA THR A 41 34.73 3.51 21.24
C THR A 41 35.68 3.48 22.42
N ILE A 42 36.70 4.34 22.37
CA ILE A 42 37.78 4.43 23.36
C ILE A 42 37.30 5.28 24.55
N THR A 43 37.38 4.73 25.77
CA THR A 43 37.11 5.47 27.01
C THR A 43 38.38 6.22 27.47
N PRO A 44 38.33 7.56 27.65
CA PRO A 44 39.37 8.30 28.36
C PRO A 44 39.00 8.45 29.84
N THR A 45 39.72 7.75 30.72
CA THR A 45 39.76 8.07 32.14
C THR A 45 40.82 9.14 32.38
N ALA A 46 40.45 10.27 32.97
CA ALA A 46 41.42 11.21 33.55
C ALA A 46 40.82 11.88 34.79
N SER A 47 41.52 11.77 35.93
CA SER A 47 41.19 12.48 37.17
C SER A 47 41.66 13.93 37.11
N SER A 48 40.94 14.83 37.77
CA SER A 48 41.52 16.08 38.29
C SER A 48 41.04 16.35 39.71
N THR A 49 42.00 16.50 40.63
CA THR A 49 41.79 16.73 42.05
C THR A 49 41.80 18.22 42.32
N HIS A 50 40.70 18.84 42.75
CA HIS A 50 40.73 20.22 43.27
C HIS A 50 39.83 20.44 44.50
N THR A 51 40.34 21.33 45.35
CA THR A 51 40.00 21.62 46.76
C THR A 51 38.62 22.29 46.93
N PRO A 52 37.91 22.08 48.05
CA PRO A 52 36.64 22.75 48.32
C PRO A 52 36.80 24.27 48.50
N SER A 53 35.83 25.03 47.98
CA SER A 53 35.64 26.47 48.25
C SER A 53 34.16 26.76 48.56
N ALA A 54 33.90 27.83 49.29
CA ALA A 54 32.71 27.97 50.14
C ALA A 54 31.39 28.24 49.39
N THR A 55 30.31 27.67 49.96
CA THR A 55 28.91 27.84 49.56
C THR A 55 28.37 29.26 49.81
N PRO A 56 27.73 29.90 48.83
CA PRO A 56 26.68 30.88 49.07
C PRO A 56 25.31 30.18 49.12
N THR A 57 24.56 30.39 50.20
CA THR A 57 23.21 29.85 50.37
C THR A 57 22.27 30.42 49.31
N GLN A 58 21.81 29.58 48.39
CA GLN A 58 20.73 29.93 47.45
C GLN A 58 19.37 29.62 48.06
N THR A 59 18.49 30.61 48.04
CA THR A 59 17.08 30.50 48.44
C THR A 59 16.38 29.43 47.61
N LEU A 60 15.66 28.51 48.27
CA LEU A 60 14.89 27.46 47.60
C LEU A 60 13.65 28.06 46.91
N THR A 61 13.78 28.38 45.61
CA THR A 61 12.61 28.59 44.74
C THR A 61 11.88 27.25 44.58
N PRO A 62 10.55 27.18 44.75
CA PRO A 62 9.81 25.93 44.55
C PRO A 62 9.93 25.47 43.10
N THR A 63 10.42 24.25 42.90
CA THR A 63 10.50 23.60 41.59
C THR A 63 9.11 23.59 40.94
N PRO A 64 8.94 24.09 39.70
CA PRO A 64 7.66 23.96 39.01
C PRO A 64 7.35 22.48 38.83
N THR A 65 6.17 22.06 39.31
CA THR A 65 5.65 20.70 39.11
C THR A 65 5.69 20.38 37.63
N ARG A 66 6.55 19.42 37.23
CA ARG A 66 6.60 18.95 35.86
C ARG A 66 5.22 18.37 35.52
N THR A 67 4.49 19.03 34.63
CA THR A 67 3.32 18.43 33.96
C THR A 67 3.77 17.07 33.43
N PRO A 68 3.06 15.96 33.73
CA PRO A 68 3.44 14.66 33.23
C PRO A 68 3.46 14.71 31.70
N THR A 69 4.62 14.45 31.11
CA THR A 69 4.75 14.26 29.66
C THR A 69 3.77 13.17 29.25
N PRO A 70 2.89 13.39 28.25
CA PRO A 70 1.98 12.35 27.80
C PRO A 70 2.76 11.10 27.42
N THR A 71 2.40 9.95 28.01
CA THR A 71 3.03 8.67 27.67
C THR A 71 2.74 8.36 26.21
N GLU A 72 3.77 8.44 25.38
CA GLU A 72 3.65 8.15 23.95
C GLU A 72 3.29 6.68 23.76
N ILE A 73 2.19 6.39 23.05
CA ILE A 73 1.76 5.01 22.79
C ILE A 73 2.81 4.35 21.89
N PRO A 74 3.41 3.21 22.32
CA PRO A 74 4.43 2.52 21.54
C PRO A 74 3.80 1.80 20.33
N PRO A 75 4.53 1.67 19.21
CA PRO A 75 4.10 0.82 18.09
C PRO A 75 3.92 -0.64 18.51
N LEU A 76 2.88 -1.25 17.97
CA LEU A 76 2.61 -2.68 18.11
C LEU A 76 3.57 -3.49 17.24
N CYS A 77 3.72 -4.77 17.58
CA CYS A 77 4.44 -5.77 16.78
C CYS A 77 5.92 -5.48 16.48
N GLY A 78 6.52 -4.48 17.14
CA GLY A 78 7.89 -4.05 16.91
C GLY A 78 8.12 -3.30 15.59
N GLY A 79 7.05 -2.82 14.95
CA GLY A 79 7.13 -2.01 13.72
C GLY A 79 7.49 -0.53 13.99
N PRO A 80 7.70 0.26 12.92
CA PRO A 80 7.76 1.73 13.02
C PRO A 80 6.39 2.30 13.43
N ARG A 81 6.28 3.59 13.81
CA ARG A 81 4.96 4.19 14.11
C ARG A 81 4.00 4.10 12.91
N VAL A 82 4.53 4.37 11.72
CA VAL A 82 3.85 4.31 10.43
C VAL A 82 4.83 3.69 9.43
N MET A 83 4.32 2.90 8.49
CA MET A 83 5.06 2.38 7.34
C MET A 83 4.29 2.71 6.06
N PHE A 84 4.99 3.18 5.03
CA PHE A 84 4.44 3.48 3.72
C PHE A 84 4.93 2.45 2.68
N ILE A 85 4.01 1.68 2.10
CA ILE A 85 4.33 0.74 1.00
C ILE A 85 3.72 1.23 -0.31
N LEU A 86 4.53 1.30 -1.36
CA LEU A 86 4.07 1.49 -2.74
C LEU A 86 3.54 0.17 -3.30
N LEU A 87 2.22 0.00 -3.32
CA LEU A 87 1.51 -1.16 -3.86
C LEU A 87 1.23 -0.99 -5.36
N ILE A 88 1.71 -1.95 -6.16
CA ILE A 88 1.70 -1.91 -7.62
C ILE A 88 1.02 -3.16 -8.18
N GLY A 89 0.02 -2.97 -9.05
CA GLY A 89 -0.55 -4.03 -9.89
C GLY A 89 -0.08 -3.85 -11.33
N SER A 90 0.76 -4.74 -11.86
CA SER A 90 1.33 -4.64 -13.21
C SER A 90 0.51 -5.38 -14.26
N ASP A 91 0.27 -4.77 -15.44
CA ASP A 91 -0.36 -5.41 -16.62
C ASP A 91 0.59 -6.39 -17.34
N HIS A 92 1.59 -6.94 -16.65
CA HIS A 92 2.42 -8.02 -17.17
C HIS A 92 1.72 -9.38 -17.07
N ARG A 93 1.90 -10.23 -18.10
CA ARG A 93 1.16 -11.49 -18.27
C ARG A 93 1.98 -12.75 -18.01
N ASN A 94 3.30 -12.64 -17.91
CA ASN A 94 4.19 -13.74 -17.53
C ASN A 94 4.53 -13.64 -16.05
N ASN A 95 5.09 -14.69 -15.46
CA ASN A 95 5.55 -14.70 -14.07
C ASN A 95 6.93 -14.03 -13.88
N ASN A 96 7.13 -12.83 -14.44
CA ASN A 96 8.33 -12.01 -14.23
C ASN A 96 7.97 -10.51 -14.26
N TYR A 97 8.96 -9.65 -14.05
CA TYR A 97 8.81 -8.19 -13.95
C TYR A 97 9.69 -7.45 -14.97
N ASN A 98 9.97 -8.07 -16.13
CA ASN A 98 10.81 -7.45 -17.16
C ASN A 98 10.10 -6.34 -17.95
N ALA A 99 8.76 -6.27 -17.91
CA ALA A 99 7.96 -5.25 -18.57
C ALA A 99 6.56 -5.16 -17.91
N GLY A 100 5.68 -4.33 -18.47
CA GLY A 100 4.30 -4.13 -18.01
C GLY A 100 4.08 -2.72 -17.43
N LEU A 101 2.89 -2.18 -17.62
CA LEU A 101 2.49 -0.89 -17.05
C LEU A 101 1.95 -1.08 -15.64
N ALA A 102 2.19 -0.14 -14.73
CA ALA A 102 1.57 -0.13 -13.41
C ALA A 102 0.09 0.31 -13.50
N ASP A 103 -0.80 -0.67 -13.58
CA ASP A 103 -2.23 -0.47 -13.79
C ASP A 103 -3.02 -0.23 -12.51
N ALA A 104 -2.48 -0.61 -11.36
CA ALA A 104 -2.88 -0.10 -10.05
C ALA A 104 -1.65 0.50 -9.36
N ILE A 105 -1.78 1.73 -8.86
CA ILE A 105 -0.71 2.46 -8.16
C ILE A 105 -1.32 3.01 -6.87
N ARG A 106 -0.84 2.53 -5.72
CA ARG A 106 -1.39 2.91 -4.41
C ARG A 106 -0.28 3.15 -3.40
N LEU A 107 -0.37 4.24 -2.66
CA LEU A 107 0.41 4.42 -1.45
C LEU A 107 -0.39 3.83 -0.28
N VAL A 108 0.18 2.85 0.41
CA VAL A 108 -0.43 2.16 1.55
C VAL A 108 0.21 2.68 2.83
N ARG A 109 -0.57 3.35 3.68
CA ARG A 109 -0.15 3.78 5.02
C ARG A 109 -0.62 2.73 6.02
N VAL A 110 0.34 2.08 6.69
CA VAL A 110 0.09 1.11 7.76
C VAL A 110 0.45 1.77 9.10
N ASP A 111 -0.53 1.90 9.99
CA ASP A 111 -0.37 2.48 11.32
C ASP A 111 -0.22 1.38 12.36
N PHE A 112 0.93 1.34 13.05
CA PHE A 112 1.21 0.35 14.09
C PHE A 112 0.82 0.83 15.49
N VAL A 113 0.43 2.09 15.65
CA VAL A 113 0.07 2.67 16.96
C VAL A 113 -1.42 2.50 17.22
N GLU A 114 -2.24 2.83 16.23
CA GLU A 114 -3.67 2.55 16.18
C GLU A 114 -3.92 1.71 14.92
N PRO A 115 -4.04 0.36 15.01
CA PRO A 115 -4.09 -0.54 13.87
C PRO A 115 -5.07 -0.12 12.77
N ARG A 116 -4.56 0.57 11.75
CA ARG A 116 -5.34 1.11 10.62
C ARG A 116 -4.53 1.04 9.34
N VAL A 117 -5.21 0.76 8.23
CA VAL A 117 -4.60 0.69 6.89
C VAL A 117 -5.36 1.64 5.98
N GLN A 118 -4.64 2.55 5.33
CA GLN A 118 -5.21 3.49 4.39
C GLN A 118 -4.53 3.33 3.04
N LEU A 119 -5.29 3.26 1.94
CA LEU A 119 -4.76 3.06 0.58
C LEU A 119 -5.15 4.24 -0.31
N LEU A 120 -4.22 5.16 -0.57
CA LEU A 120 -4.41 6.27 -1.51
C LEU A 120 -4.11 5.82 -2.94
N ALA A 121 -5.11 5.83 -3.81
CA ALA A 121 -4.95 5.49 -5.22
C ALA A 121 -4.51 6.67 -6.08
N PHE A 122 -3.45 6.48 -6.86
CA PHE A 122 -2.99 7.44 -7.87
C PHE A 122 -3.55 7.05 -9.26
N PRO A 123 -4.23 7.95 -9.99
CA PRO A 123 -4.71 7.66 -11.34
C PRO A 123 -3.56 7.34 -12.29
N ARG A 124 -3.61 6.16 -12.91
CA ARG A 124 -2.47 5.61 -13.70
C ARG A 124 -2.10 6.47 -14.91
N ASP A 125 -3.09 7.20 -15.43
CA ASP A 125 -3.06 7.97 -16.67
C ASP A 125 -2.73 9.47 -16.42
N LEU A 126 -2.33 9.86 -15.18
CA LEU A 126 -1.77 11.18 -14.84
C LEU A 126 -0.52 11.48 -15.68
N TYR A 127 -0.45 12.66 -16.30
CA TYR A 127 0.74 13.11 -17.04
C TYR A 127 1.75 13.76 -16.09
N VAL A 128 2.93 13.18 -15.97
CA VAL A 128 3.97 13.52 -14.98
C VAL A 128 5.34 13.65 -15.61
N GLU A 129 6.26 14.36 -14.95
CA GLU A 129 7.69 14.29 -15.24
C GLU A 129 8.23 12.92 -14.78
N ILE A 130 9.04 12.25 -15.60
CA ILE A 130 9.67 10.96 -15.26
C ILE A 130 11.19 11.18 -15.17
N PRO A 131 11.73 11.47 -13.99
CA PRO A 131 13.12 11.89 -13.82
C PRO A 131 14.11 10.72 -13.94
N GLY A 132 15.34 11.03 -14.38
CA GLY A 132 16.47 10.10 -14.39
C GLY A 132 16.52 9.15 -15.60
N ILE A 133 15.66 9.35 -16.60
CA ILE A 133 15.64 8.58 -17.86
C ILE A 133 15.72 9.47 -19.11
N GLU A 134 16.04 10.76 -18.97
CA GLU A 134 15.94 11.78 -20.02
C GLU A 134 16.87 11.51 -21.22
N SER A 135 17.98 10.80 -20.98
CA SER A 135 18.90 10.32 -22.01
C SER A 135 18.30 9.23 -22.91
N HIS A 136 17.25 8.53 -22.46
CA HIS A 136 16.59 7.47 -23.19
C HIS A 136 15.45 8.06 -24.03
N HIS A 137 15.68 8.15 -25.34
CA HIS A 137 14.71 8.63 -26.34
C HIS A 137 14.13 10.04 -26.10
N GLY A 138 14.76 10.85 -25.24
CA GLY A 138 14.28 12.20 -24.87
C GLY A 138 13.03 12.16 -23.97
N ILE A 139 12.78 11.05 -23.28
CA ILE A 139 11.61 10.89 -22.40
C ILE A 139 11.82 11.73 -21.14
N THR A 140 11.15 12.88 -21.07
CA THR A 140 11.09 13.72 -19.86
C THR A 140 9.75 13.60 -19.14
N HIS A 141 8.71 13.19 -19.85
CA HIS A 141 7.34 13.09 -19.37
C HIS A 141 6.67 11.82 -19.90
N GLY A 142 5.62 11.40 -19.20
CA GLY A 142 4.73 10.34 -19.66
C GLY A 142 3.55 10.17 -18.72
N LYS A 143 2.75 9.12 -18.93
CA LYS A 143 1.79 8.70 -17.91
C LYS A 143 2.51 8.12 -16.71
N LEU A 144 1.95 8.31 -15.52
CA LEU A 144 2.50 7.76 -14.28
C LEU A 144 2.76 6.24 -14.35
N ASN A 145 1.91 5.47 -15.04
CA ASN A 145 2.14 4.04 -15.22
C ASN A 145 3.29 3.66 -16.15
N GLN A 146 3.77 4.57 -17.00
CA GLN A 146 4.94 4.37 -17.87
C GLN A 146 6.24 4.44 -17.07
N ALA A 147 6.31 5.16 -15.95
CA ALA A 147 7.48 5.15 -15.06
C ALA A 147 7.81 3.74 -14.58
N TYR A 148 6.80 2.95 -14.19
CA TYR A 148 7.01 1.54 -13.84
C TYR A 148 7.50 0.72 -15.04
N LEU A 149 6.91 0.94 -16.23
CA LEU A 149 7.30 0.22 -17.45
C LEU A 149 8.77 0.46 -17.81
N TYR A 150 9.20 1.72 -17.84
CA TYR A 150 10.55 2.14 -18.22
C TYR A 150 11.61 1.71 -17.20
N GLY A 151 11.26 1.64 -15.92
CA GLY A 151 12.17 1.16 -14.88
C GLY A 151 12.39 -0.36 -14.88
N ASN A 152 11.59 -1.13 -15.63
CA ASN A 152 11.71 -2.58 -15.65
C ASN A 152 12.94 -3.04 -16.47
N PRO A 153 13.60 -4.17 -16.11
CA PRO A 153 14.85 -4.63 -16.74
C PRO A 153 14.79 -4.85 -18.26
N GLY A 154 13.61 -5.10 -18.84
CA GLY A 154 13.46 -5.30 -20.28
C GLY A 154 13.57 -4.01 -21.11
N PHE A 155 13.56 -2.84 -20.48
CA PHE A 155 13.79 -1.55 -21.13
C PHE A 155 15.23 -1.05 -20.92
N ALA A 156 15.81 -1.31 -19.75
CA ALA A 156 17.14 -0.82 -19.37
C ALA A 156 17.29 0.72 -19.52
N TYR A 157 16.25 1.47 -19.15
CA TYR A 157 16.27 2.94 -19.12
C TYR A 157 16.63 3.50 -17.75
N PHE A 158 16.73 2.66 -16.72
CA PHE A 158 16.94 3.06 -15.33
C PHE A 158 17.79 2.04 -14.59
N ASP A 159 18.93 2.50 -14.06
CA ASP A 159 19.89 1.68 -13.32
C ASP A 159 19.75 1.79 -11.79
N GLY A 160 18.71 2.47 -11.31
CA GLY A 160 18.45 2.66 -9.88
C GLY A 160 17.89 1.41 -9.17
N PRO A 161 17.90 1.40 -7.82
CA PRO A 161 17.38 0.30 -7.03
C PRO A 161 15.87 0.13 -7.25
N GLY A 162 15.34 -1.08 -7.05
CA GLY A 162 13.90 -1.36 -7.14
C GLY A 162 13.31 -1.43 -8.55
N GLN A 163 14.11 -1.24 -9.61
CA GLN A 163 13.68 -1.39 -11.02
C GLN A 163 12.42 -0.54 -11.32
N GLY A 164 11.36 -1.14 -11.88
CA GLY A 164 10.10 -0.44 -12.18
C GLY A 164 9.46 0.20 -10.96
N ALA A 165 9.50 -0.47 -9.80
CA ALA A 165 8.98 0.11 -8.56
C ALA A 165 9.85 1.29 -8.09
N GLY A 166 11.16 1.20 -8.29
CA GLY A 166 12.12 2.27 -8.00
C GLY A 166 11.88 3.54 -8.82
N LEU A 167 11.79 3.42 -10.15
CA LEU A 167 11.51 4.59 -11.01
C LEU A 167 10.12 5.16 -10.76
N LEU A 168 9.11 4.31 -10.49
CA LEU A 168 7.78 4.79 -10.10
C LEU A 168 7.80 5.53 -8.75
N SER A 169 8.54 5.02 -7.76
CA SER A 169 8.72 5.70 -6.46
C SER A 169 9.43 7.05 -6.62
N LEU A 170 10.49 7.11 -7.43
CA LEU A 170 11.19 8.36 -7.74
C LEU A 170 10.28 9.37 -8.45
N THR A 171 9.46 8.90 -9.39
CA THR A 171 8.47 9.70 -10.11
C THR A 171 7.41 10.26 -9.15
N LEU A 172 6.89 9.44 -8.22
CA LEU A 172 5.93 9.88 -7.21
C LEU A 172 6.54 10.91 -6.25
N ALA A 173 7.78 10.72 -5.82
CA ALA A 173 8.51 11.67 -4.98
C ALA A 173 8.73 13.02 -5.67
N HIS A 174 9.17 13.00 -6.93
CA HIS A 174 9.45 14.21 -7.70
C HIS A 174 8.20 15.07 -7.98
N ASN A 175 7.07 14.44 -8.32
CA ASN A 175 5.86 15.16 -8.72
C ASN A 175 4.94 15.50 -7.53
N PHE A 176 4.93 14.70 -6.47
CA PHE A 176 3.92 14.77 -5.40
C PHE A 176 4.50 14.78 -3.97
N ASP A 177 5.82 14.90 -3.80
CA ASP A 177 6.53 14.84 -2.51
C ASP A 177 6.31 13.55 -1.69
N VAL A 178 5.75 12.51 -2.33
CA VAL A 178 5.45 11.18 -1.74
C VAL A 178 6.73 10.40 -1.48
N ARG A 179 6.87 9.79 -0.30
CA ARG A 179 7.88 8.76 -0.07
C ARG A 179 7.27 7.48 0.47
N SER A 180 7.65 6.36 -0.14
CA SER A 180 7.40 5.02 0.39
C SER A 180 8.67 4.45 1.01
N ASP A 181 8.53 3.79 2.16
CA ASP A 181 9.63 3.06 2.81
C ASP A 181 9.96 1.76 2.07
N HIS A 182 8.92 1.13 1.48
CA HIS A 182 8.99 -0.14 0.77
C HIS A 182 8.10 -0.16 -0.48
N TYR A 183 8.23 -1.19 -1.30
CA TYR A 183 7.31 -1.45 -2.41
C TYR A 183 6.85 -2.90 -2.46
N LEU A 184 5.72 -3.13 -3.14
CA LEU A 184 5.25 -4.46 -3.50
C LEU A 184 4.55 -4.43 -4.86
N ALA A 185 5.12 -5.13 -5.84
CA ALA A 185 4.54 -5.28 -7.18
C ALA A 185 4.07 -6.71 -7.45
N ILE A 186 2.84 -6.83 -7.94
CA ILE A 186 2.19 -8.09 -8.32
C ILE A 186 1.78 -8.03 -9.80
N ASN A 187 2.23 -8.98 -10.61
CA ASN A 187 1.79 -9.16 -12.00
C ASN A 187 0.45 -9.91 -12.08
N LEU A 188 -0.22 -9.90 -13.24
CA LEU A 188 -1.55 -10.48 -13.40
C LEU A 188 -1.63 -12.00 -13.15
N GLN A 189 -0.56 -12.72 -13.52
CA GLN A 189 -0.51 -14.17 -13.36
C GLN A 189 -0.39 -14.53 -11.88
N THR A 190 0.53 -13.88 -11.17
CA THR A 190 0.71 -14.02 -9.72
C THR A 190 -0.57 -13.62 -8.98
N PHE A 191 -1.21 -12.51 -9.34
CA PHE A 191 -2.48 -12.08 -8.75
C PHE A 191 -3.57 -13.15 -8.86
N SER A 192 -3.73 -13.76 -10.05
CA SER A 192 -4.74 -14.80 -10.26
C SER A 192 -4.45 -16.02 -9.40
N HIS A 193 -3.20 -16.52 -9.43
CA HIS A 193 -2.80 -17.67 -8.63
C HIS A 193 -2.95 -17.42 -7.12
N ILE A 194 -2.62 -16.22 -6.63
CA ILE A 194 -2.83 -15.76 -5.25
C ILE A 194 -4.30 -15.97 -4.85
N VAL A 195 -5.24 -15.43 -5.63
CA VAL A 195 -6.68 -15.55 -5.34
C VAL A 195 -7.18 -17.00 -5.43
N ASP A 196 -6.66 -17.79 -6.37
CA ASP A 196 -7.02 -19.21 -6.48
C ASP A 196 -6.51 -20.03 -5.28
N ALA A 197 -5.32 -19.74 -4.75
CA ALA A 197 -4.76 -20.41 -3.56
C ALA A 197 -5.51 -20.05 -2.26
N LEU A 198 -6.11 -18.85 -2.19
CA LEU A 198 -7.06 -18.50 -1.13
C LEU A 198 -8.38 -19.30 -1.21
N GLY A 199 -8.63 -20.01 -2.32
CA GLY A 199 -9.91 -20.65 -2.61
C GLY A 199 -10.97 -19.65 -3.05
N GLY A 200 -10.57 -18.69 -3.90
CA GLY A 200 -11.40 -17.61 -4.44
C GLY A 200 -11.81 -16.56 -3.40
N ILE A 201 -12.36 -15.44 -3.87
CA ILE A 201 -12.82 -14.31 -3.05
C ILE A 201 -14.31 -14.06 -3.25
N ASP A 202 -14.96 -13.52 -2.22
CA ASP A 202 -16.39 -13.23 -2.23
C ASP A 202 -16.60 -11.71 -2.33
N VAL A 203 -17.09 -11.24 -3.48
CA VAL A 203 -17.25 -9.80 -3.78
C VAL A 203 -18.73 -9.41 -3.75
N GLN A 204 -19.05 -8.32 -3.07
CA GLN A 204 -20.35 -7.65 -3.14
C GLN A 204 -20.26 -6.50 -4.16
N LEU A 205 -20.96 -6.60 -5.29
CA LEU A 205 -21.07 -5.49 -6.25
C LEU A 205 -22.37 -4.70 -6.01
N PRO A 206 -22.33 -3.36 -5.90
CA PRO A 206 -23.54 -2.54 -5.76
C PRO A 206 -24.37 -2.49 -7.06
N TYR A 207 -23.72 -2.60 -8.22
CA TYR A 207 -24.35 -2.61 -9.54
C TYR A 207 -23.64 -3.61 -10.46
N ALA A 208 -24.29 -3.98 -11.57
CA ALA A 208 -23.69 -4.89 -12.55
C ALA A 208 -22.58 -4.20 -13.35
N ILE A 209 -21.46 -4.89 -13.58
CA ILE A 209 -20.33 -4.43 -14.39
C ILE A 209 -20.24 -5.30 -15.64
N ASP A 210 -20.41 -4.68 -16.80
CA ASP A 210 -20.34 -5.34 -18.10
C ASP A 210 -19.14 -4.83 -18.91
N GLY A 211 -18.11 -5.66 -19.02
CA GLY A 211 -16.91 -5.43 -19.84
C GLY A 211 -16.92 -6.19 -21.17
N ARG A 212 -18.08 -6.68 -21.63
CA ARG A 212 -18.23 -7.31 -22.94
C ARG A 212 -18.20 -6.25 -24.03
N VAL A 213 -17.46 -6.52 -25.10
CA VAL A 213 -17.57 -5.74 -26.34
C VAL A 213 -18.94 -5.97 -27.00
N LYS A 214 -19.48 -4.98 -27.71
CA LYS A 214 -20.80 -5.06 -28.36
C LYS A 214 -20.91 -6.33 -29.22
N GLY A 215 -21.90 -7.18 -28.91
CA GLY A 215 -22.13 -8.46 -29.60
C GLY A 215 -21.42 -9.67 -28.98
N SER A 216 -20.49 -9.49 -28.04
CA SER A 216 -19.88 -10.60 -27.29
C SER A 216 -20.85 -11.22 -26.29
N LYS A 217 -20.79 -12.54 -26.16
CA LYS A 217 -21.51 -13.33 -25.15
C LYS A 217 -20.58 -13.91 -24.06
N ASP A 218 -19.34 -13.43 -23.96
CA ASP A 218 -18.37 -13.88 -22.96
C ASP A 218 -18.87 -13.58 -21.53
N SER A 219 -19.35 -14.60 -20.83
CA SER A 219 -19.90 -14.51 -19.49
C SER A 219 -18.85 -14.16 -18.44
N ASN A 220 -17.55 -14.38 -18.71
CA ASN A 220 -16.48 -14.02 -17.78
C ASN A 220 -16.31 -12.51 -17.63
N ARG A 221 -16.81 -11.72 -18.61
CA ARG A 221 -16.78 -10.26 -18.64
C ARG A 221 -18.06 -9.60 -18.14
N TYR A 222 -19.02 -10.39 -17.66
CA TYR A 222 -20.25 -9.87 -17.06
C TYR A 222 -20.32 -10.26 -15.58
N PHE A 223 -20.47 -9.26 -14.73
CA PHE A 223 -20.55 -9.41 -13.28
C PHE A 223 -21.88 -8.81 -12.82
N PRO A 224 -22.85 -9.61 -12.37
CA PRO A 224 -24.12 -9.09 -11.86
C PRO A 224 -23.91 -8.29 -10.57
N ALA A 225 -24.90 -7.46 -10.20
CA ALA A 225 -24.98 -6.88 -8.86
C ALA A 225 -25.22 -7.98 -7.81
N GLY A 226 -24.84 -7.72 -6.55
CA GLY A 226 -24.97 -8.65 -5.43
C GLY A 226 -23.67 -9.37 -5.04
N ARG A 227 -23.77 -10.27 -4.06
CA ARG A 227 -22.68 -11.16 -3.64
C ARG A 227 -22.38 -12.20 -4.73
N GLN A 228 -21.11 -12.37 -5.06
CA GLN A 228 -20.67 -13.43 -5.97
C GLN A 228 -19.27 -13.93 -5.60
N HIS A 229 -19.06 -15.24 -5.76
CA HIS A 229 -17.76 -15.87 -5.57
C HIS A 229 -16.94 -15.81 -6.86
N LEU A 230 -15.69 -15.35 -6.78
CA LEU A 230 -14.77 -15.16 -7.89
C LEU A 230 -13.49 -15.96 -7.68
N ASN A 231 -13.14 -16.78 -8.68
CA ASN A 231 -11.80 -17.36 -8.79
C ASN A 231 -10.79 -16.30 -9.28
N GLY A 232 -9.50 -16.63 -9.29
CA GLY A 232 -8.42 -15.72 -9.64
C GLY A 232 -8.54 -15.10 -11.03
N TYR A 233 -8.94 -15.91 -12.02
CA TYR A 233 -9.19 -15.41 -13.36
C TYR A 233 -10.31 -14.34 -13.41
N ARG A 234 -11.46 -14.59 -12.74
CA ARG A 234 -12.55 -13.61 -12.72
C ARG A 234 -12.27 -12.39 -11.84
N ALA A 235 -11.57 -12.56 -10.72
CA ALA A 235 -11.09 -11.45 -9.89
C ALA A 235 -10.13 -10.54 -10.68
N MET A 236 -9.20 -11.12 -11.45
CA MET A 236 -8.28 -10.40 -12.32
C MET A 236 -9.03 -9.63 -13.42
N LEU A 237 -10.06 -10.24 -14.04
CA LEU A 237 -10.89 -9.53 -15.01
C LEU A 237 -11.61 -8.33 -14.35
N LEU A 238 -12.23 -8.53 -13.19
CA LEU A 238 -12.92 -7.46 -12.46
C LEU A 238 -12.00 -6.28 -12.14
N ALA A 239 -10.79 -6.53 -11.64
CA ALA A 239 -9.81 -5.50 -11.30
C ALA A 239 -9.25 -4.71 -12.51
N ARG A 240 -9.47 -5.19 -13.74
CA ARG A 240 -8.95 -4.59 -15.00
C ARG A 240 -10.02 -3.89 -15.85
N MET A 241 -11.30 -4.21 -15.66
CA MET A 241 -12.38 -3.64 -16.46
C MET A 241 -12.54 -2.12 -16.24
N ARG A 242 -12.84 -1.39 -17.32
CA ARG A 242 -13.02 0.08 -17.35
C ARG A 242 -14.28 0.54 -18.14
N PRO A 243 -15.47 -0.09 -18.00
CA PRO A 243 -16.60 0.26 -18.87
C PRO A 243 -17.07 1.71 -18.70
N GLN A 244 -16.85 2.32 -17.53
CA GLN A 244 -17.08 3.75 -17.26
C GLN A 244 -15.78 4.49 -16.83
N GLY A 245 -14.63 4.15 -17.41
CA GLY A 245 -13.36 4.86 -17.16
C GLY A 245 -12.54 4.34 -15.98
N ASP A 246 -11.53 5.12 -15.55
CA ASP A 246 -10.53 4.65 -14.58
C ASP A 246 -11.01 4.67 -13.12
N PHE A 247 -11.72 5.72 -12.70
CA PHE A 247 -12.20 5.79 -11.32
C PHE A 247 -13.13 4.63 -10.97
N GLN A 248 -14.00 4.19 -11.89
CA GLN A 248 -14.79 2.98 -11.71
C GLN A 248 -13.91 1.73 -11.54
N ARG A 249 -12.80 1.62 -12.28
CA ARG A 249 -11.83 0.52 -12.11
C ARG A 249 -11.15 0.58 -10.74
N VAL A 250 -10.77 1.77 -10.27
CA VAL A 250 -10.22 1.96 -8.92
C VAL A 250 -11.22 1.50 -7.85
N ARG A 251 -12.51 1.85 -7.99
CA ARG A 251 -13.59 1.36 -7.11
C ARG A 251 -13.73 -0.18 -7.18
N ALA A 252 -13.68 -0.79 -8.37
CA ALA A 252 -13.69 -2.25 -8.52
C ALA A 252 -12.46 -2.93 -7.89
N GLN A 253 -11.28 -2.30 -8.00
CA GLN A 253 -10.06 -2.74 -7.32
C GLN A 253 -10.17 -2.62 -5.79
N ASN A 254 -10.82 -1.58 -5.25
CA ASN A 254 -11.08 -1.46 -3.81
C ASN A 254 -11.92 -2.66 -3.32
N LEU A 255 -13.00 -2.99 -4.03
CA LEU A 255 -13.87 -4.14 -3.70
C LEU A 255 -13.12 -5.48 -3.78
N VAL A 256 -12.23 -5.65 -4.76
CA VAL A 256 -11.37 -6.84 -4.89
C VAL A 256 -10.33 -6.92 -3.76
N LEU A 257 -9.68 -5.80 -3.41
CA LEU A 257 -8.69 -5.74 -2.32
C LEU A 257 -9.35 -5.97 -0.95
N LEU A 258 -10.56 -5.44 -0.74
CA LEU A 258 -11.36 -5.69 0.46
C LEU A 258 -11.76 -7.17 0.57
N ALA A 259 -12.26 -7.76 -0.52
CA ALA A 259 -12.61 -9.19 -0.53
C ALA A 259 -11.40 -10.11 -0.38
N ILE A 260 -10.21 -9.71 -0.86
CA ILE A 260 -8.94 -10.38 -0.55
C ILE A 260 -8.66 -10.27 0.95
N ALA A 261 -8.71 -9.08 1.55
CA ALA A 261 -8.48 -8.89 2.98
C ALA A 261 -9.47 -9.71 3.84
N GLU A 262 -10.77 -9.69 3.54
CA GLU A 262 -11.79 -10.50 4.20
C GLU A 262 -11.50 -12.01 4.08
N LYS A 263 -11.13 -12.48 2.87
CA LYS A 263 -10.82 -13.89 2.64
C LYS A 263 -9.58 -14.32 3.40
N LEU A 264 -8.56 -13.47 3.45
CA LEU A 264 -7.37 -13.66 4.26
C LEU A 264 -7.71 -13.78 5.73
N LEU A 265 -8.55 -12.87 6.24
CA LEU A 265 -9.01 -12.85 7.62
C LEU A 265 -9.96 -14.02 7.99
N SER A 266 -10.24 -14.95 7.07
CA SER A 266 -11.13 -16.08 7.32
C SER A 266 -10.43 -17.28 7.99
N PRO A 267 -11.06 -17.93 9.00
CA PRO A 267 -10.51 -19.07 9.77
C PRO A 267 -9.79 -20.19 9.02
N GLY A 268 -10.19 -20.51 7.78
CA GLY A 268 -9.59 -21.58 6.97
C GLY A 268 -8.40 -21.15 6.09
N VAL A 269 -8.13 -19.85 5.98
CA VAL A 269 -6.91 -19.33 5.34
C VAL A 269 -5.80 -19.13 6.39
N ILE A 270 -6.18 -18.77 7.61
CA ILE A 270 -5.31 -18.55 8.78
C ILE A 270 -4.14 -19.53 8.87
N SER A 271 -4.48 -20.80 9.04
CA SER A 271 -3.56 -21.88 9.38
C SER A 271 -2.66 -22.26 8.21
N ARG A 272 -3.05 -21.88 6.98
CA ARG A 272 -2.31 -22.10 5.74
C ARG A 272 -1.46 -20.90 5.34
N LEU A 273 -1.49 -19.79 6.08
CA LEU A 273 -0.77 -18.59 5.71
C LEU A 273 0.73 -18.84 5.46
N PRO A 274 1.51 -19.51 6.34
CA PRO A 274 2.94 -19.75 6.09
C PRO A 274 3.22 -20.57 4.82
N GLU A 275 2.37 -21.54 4.51
CA GLU A 275 2.43 -22.34 3.28
C GLU A 275 2.19 -21.46 2.04
N LEU A 276 1.18 -20.58 2.12
CA LEU A 276 0.88 -19.62 1.06
C LEU A 276 2.03 -18.62 0.82
N LEU A 277 2.74 -18.17 1.87
CA LEU A 277 3.88 -17.25 1.69
C LEU A 277 5.01 -17.88 0.87
N GLU A 278 5.43 -19.09 1.24
CA GLU A 278 6.49 -19.80 0.53
C GLU A 278 6.05 -20.21 -0.88
N ALA A 279 4.76 -20.55 -1.09
CA ALA A 279 4.22 -20.91 -2.39
C ALA A 279 4.30 -19.77 -3.44
N PHE A 280 4.21 -18.51 -3.02
CA PHE A 280 4.30 -17.35 -3.92
C PHE A 280 5.68 -16.68 -3.96
N ARG A 281 6.64 -17.16 -3.17
CA ARG A 281 7.95 -16.54 -3.02
C ARG A 281 8.69 -16.40 -4.34
N GLY A 282 9.19 -15.20 -4.61
CA GLY A 282 9.81 -14.84 -5.89
C GLY A 282 8.84 -14.60 -7.06
N SER A 283 7.55 -14.88 -6.90
CA SER A 283 6.50 -14.50 -7.88
C SER A 283 5.96 -13.08 -7.65
N VAL A 284 6.22 -12.49 -6.47
CA VAL A 284 5.96 -11.08 -6.12
C VAL A 284 7.28 -10.36 -5.93
N GLN A 285 7.34 -9.10 -6.36
CA GLN A 285 8.53 -8.26 -6.29
C GLN A 285 8.39 -7.29 -5.11
N THR A 286 9.30 -7.34 -4.14
CA THR A 286 9.28 -6.47 -2.95
C THR A 286 10.69 -6.36 -2.35
N ASP A 287 10.92 -5.27 -1.62
CA ASP A 287 12.10 -5.04 -0.78
C ASP A 287 11.85 -5.25 0.72
N LEU A 288 10.61 -5.60 1.12
CA LEU A 288 10.25 -5.91 2.51
C LEU A 288 11.10 -7.07 3.04
N SER A 289 11.78 -6.83 4.15
CA SER A 289 12.55 -7.86 4.85
C SER A 289 11.64 -8.85 5.57
N PRO A 290 12.12 -10.05 5.92
CA PRO A 290 11.35 -11.04 6.68
C PRO A 290 10.89 -10.53 8.05
N VAL A 291 11.55 -9.52 8.60
CA VAL A 291 11.21 -8.89 9.88
C VAL A 291 10.05 -7.91 9.70
N GLU A 292 10.09 -7.01 8.72
CA GLU A 292 8.97 -6.12 8.38
C GLU A 292 7.73 -6.92 7.99
N ILE A 293 7.94 -8.02 7.27
CA ILE A 293 6.95 -9.05 7.00
C ILE A 293 6.37 -9.60 8.30
N GLY A 294 7.19 -10.07 9.24
CA GLY A 294 6.72 -10.52 10.56
C GLY A 294 5.97 -9.45 11.37
N GLN A 295 6.37 -8.18 11.29
CA GLN A 295 5.71 -7.05 11.95
C GLN A 295 4.31 -6.82 11.38
N LEU A 296 4.21 -6.73 10.05
CA LEU A 296 2.94 -6.62 9.32
C LEU A 296 2.06 -7.85 9.59
N ALA A 297 2.67 -9.04 9.72
CA ALA A 297 1.98 -10.29 10.03
C ALA A 297 1.42 -10.37 11.45
N CYS A 298 2.05 -9.66 12.37
CA CYS A 298 1.56 -9.49 13.73
C CYS A 298 0.49 -8.39 13.77
N LEU A 299 0.66 -7.25 13.09
CA LEU A 299 -0.32 -6.16 13.12
C LEU A 299 -1.66 -6.59 12.50
N ALA A 300 -1.57 -7.36 11.42
CA ALA A 300 -2.58 -8.20 10.82
C ALA A 300 -3.45 -9.02 11.81
N THR A 301 -2.94 -9.34 13.00
CA THR A 301 -3.69 -10.05 14.05
C THR A 301 -4.66 -9.16 14.80
N MET A 302 -4.38 -7.87 14.89
CA MET A 302 -5.03 -6.93 15.81
C MET A 302 -6.06 -6.08 15.06
N PHE A 303 -6.44 -6.51 13.86
CA PHE A 303 -6.99 -5.66 12.81
C PHE A 303 -8.42 -6.08 12.44
N ASP A 304 -9.29 -5.09 12.27
CA ASP A 304 -10.66 -5.23 11.80
C ASP A 304 -10.73 -4.71 10.34
N THR A 305 -11.37 -5.44 9.41
CA THR A 305 -11.53 -4.97 8.02
C THR A 305 -12.23 -3.62 7.92
N GLN A 306 -13.05 -3.25 8.92
CA GLN A 306 -13.69 -1.93 9.01
C GLN A 306 -12.68 -0.78 9.16
N LYS A 307 -11.41 -1.07 9.48
CA LYS A 307 -10.29 -0.12 9.54
C LYS A 307 -9.45 -0.07 8.26
N ILE A 308 -9.90 -0.68 7.15
CA ILE A 308 -9.32 -0.46 5.81
C ILE A 308 -10.04 0.72 5.16
N GLU A 309 -9.35 1.84 5.02
CA GLU A 309 -9.84 3.01 4.29
C GLU A 309 -9.24 3.03 2.88
N PHE A 310 -10.06 2.99 1.82
CA PHE A 310 -9.57 3.23 0.46
C PHE A 310 -9.87 4.68 0.09
N LEU A 311 -8.81 5.44 -0.15
CA LEU A 311 -8.86 6.88 -0.37
C LEU A 311 -8.54 7.16 -1.85
N GLY A 312 -9.19 8.18 -2.40
CA GLY A 312 -9.00 8.61 -3.78
C GLY A 312 -9.20 10.10 -3.88
N PHE A 313 -8.34 10.75 -4.65
CA PHE A 313 -8.47 12.16 -4.99
C PHE A 313 -9.85 12.41 -5.67
N PRO A 314 -10.55 13.51 -5.35
CA PRO A 314 -11.83 13.84 -5.97
C PRO A 314 -11.74 13.92 -7.50
N GLU A 315 -12.71 13.33 -8.21
CA GLU A 315 -12.63 13.18 -9.67
C GLU A 315 -12.60 14.52 -10.42
N ASN A 316 -13.18 15.57 -9.82
CA ASN A 316 -13.19 16.93 -10.37
C ASN A 316 -11.81 17.64 -10.35
N LEU A 317 -10.80 17.08 -9.67
CA LEU A 317 -9.42 17.59 -9.73
C LEU A 317 -8.72 17.22 -11.05
N PHE A 318 -9.30 16.32 -11.85
CA PHE A 318 -8.66 15.76 -13.04
C PHE A 318 -9.37 16.20 -14.31
N THR A 319 -8.61 16.78 -15.24
CA THR A 319 -9.09 17.13 -16.58
C THR A 319 -8.50 16.19 -17.62
N LEU A 320 -9.35 15.66 -18.51
CA LEU A 320 -8.90 14.83 -19.63
C LEU A 320 -8.36 15.72 -20.74
N SER A 321 -7.13 15.46 -21.17
CA SER A 321 -6.51 16.09 -22.34
C SER A 321 -5.90 15.03 -23.27
N ARG A 322 -5.29 15.48 -24.37
CA ARG A 322 -4.47 14.63 -25.23
C ARG A 322 -3.09 15.24 -25.41
N VAL A 323 -2.07 14.39 -25.36
CA VAL A 323 -0.66 14.75 -25.54
C VAL A 323 -0.04 13.86 -26.60
N GLN A 324 1.04 14.35 -27.22
CA GLN A 324 1.86 13.56 -28.12
C GLN A 324 2.96 12.89 -27.30
N ASP A 325 2.74 11.63 -26.92
CA ASP A 325 3.73 10.80 -26.24
C ASP A 325 4.76 10.25 -27.26
N PRO A 326 6.07 10.23 -26.96
CA PRO A 326 7.10 9.75 -27.90
C PRO A 326 6.95 8.29 -28.36
N ILE A 327 6.27 7.45 -27.56
CA ILE A 327 6.14 5.99 -27.77
C ILE A 327 4.70 5.62 -28.14
N LEU A 328 3.71 6.17 -27.43
CA LEU A 328 2.28 5.90 -27.63
C LEU A 328 1.64 6.78 -28.71
N GLY A 329 2.33 7.82 -29.18
CA GLY A 329 1.79 8.84 -30.06
C GLY A 329 0.70 9.67 -29.38
N ASN A 330 -0.31 10.08 -30.13
CA ASN A 330 -1.41 10.89 -29.62
C ASN A 330 -2.27 10.09 -28.61
N THR A 331 -2.07 10.33 -27.31
CA THR A 331 -2.66 9.56 -26.21
C THR A 331 -3.45 10.46 -25.24
N SER A 332 -4.47 9.91 -24.58
CA SER A 332 -5.28 10.65 -23.59
C SER A 332 -4.68 10.55 -22.19
N VAL A 333 -4.59 11.68 -21.48
CA VAL A 333 -4.00 11.78 -20.14
C VAL A 333 -4.90 12.57 -19.18
N TYR A 334 -4.68 12.40 -17.88
CA TYR A 334 -5.20 13.29 -16.85
C TYR A 334 -4.18 14.39 -16.51
N ASN A 335 -4.63 15.64 -16.55
CA ASN A 335 -3.93 16.79 -15.97
C ASN A 335 -4.63 17.18 -14.66
N ALA A 336 -3.85 17.62 -13.66
CA ALA A 336 -4.33 18.10 -12.37
C ALA A 336 -3.42 19.20 -11.84
N ASP A 337 -3.88 19.96 -10.83
CA ASP A 337 -3.02 20.86 -10.06
C ASP A 337 -2.22 20.04 -9.04
N PHE A 338 -0.89 19.97 -9.22
CA PHE A 338 -0.04 19.12 -8.39
C PHE A 338 0.16 19.68 -6.98
N GLU A 339 0.04 21.00 -6.77
CA GLU A 339 0.11 21.58 -5.42
C GLU A 339 -1.16 21.24 -4.62
N VAL A 340 -2.30 21.12 -5.30
CA VAL A 340 -3.52 20.55 -4.69
C VAL A 340 -3.32 19.06 -4.38
N LEU A 341 -2.80 18.24 -5.31
CA LEU A 341 -2.57 16.81 -5.05
C LEU A 341 -1.57 16.57 -3.89
N LYS A 342 -0.50 17.37 -3.79
CA LYS A 342 0.45 17.36 -2.66
C LYS A 342 -0.22 17.65 -1.32
N LEU A 343 -1.21 18.54 -1.28
CA LEU A 343 -1.97 18.81 -0.04
C LEU A 343 -2.75 17.56 0.42
N TYR A 344 -3.36 16.81 -0.51
CA TYR A 344 -4.03 15.54 -0.19
C TYR A 344 -3.03 14.46 0.25
N VAL A 345 -1.87 14.36 -0.42
CA VAL A 345 -0.77 13.45 -0.02
C VAL A 345 -0.30 13.76 1.41
N LYS A 346 0.03 15.01 1.70
CA LYS A 346 0.46 15.43 3.04
C LYS A 346 -0.58 15.09 4.11
N LYS A 347 -1.87 15.31 3.81
CA LYS A 347 -2.95 14.97 4.74
C LYS A 347 -3.03 13.47 5.00
N PHE A 348 -2.90 12.66 3.95
CA PHE A 348 -2.81 11.21 4.03
C PHE A 348 -1.62 10.74 4.88
N GLU A 349 -0.42 11.29 4.66
CA GLU A 349 0.78 10.94 5.45
C GLU A 349 0.60 11.27 6.94
N GLU A 350 0.01 12.44 7.24
CA GLU A 350 -0.41 12.86 8.58
C GLU A 350 -1.48 11.94 9.23
N GLY A 351 -2.00 10.94 8.52
CA GLY A 351 -3.06 10.04 8.99
C GLY A 351 -4.46 10.71 9.01
N SER A 352 -4.62 11.81 8.29
CA SER A 352 -5.89 12.52 8.14
C SER A 352 -6.38 12.43 6.69
N TRP A 353 -7.58 12.93 6.42
CA TRP A 353 -8.05 13.03 5.04
C TRP A 353 -9.00 14.20 4.84
N LEU A 354 -8.92 14.83 3.67
CA LEU A 354 -9.80 15.90 3.25
C LEU A 354 -11.03 15.29 2.59
N LYS A 355 -12.05 14.98 3.40
CA LYS A 355 -13.31 14.41 2.89
C LYS A 355 -13.96 15.33 1.88
N SER A 356 -14.35 14.78 0.73
CA SER A 356 -15.16 15.46 -0.29
C SER A 356 -16.56 14.84 -0.36
N GLU A 357 -17.54 15.61 -0.85
CA GLU A 357 -18.91 15.10 -1.01
C GLU A 357 -19.01 13.93 -2.02
N ASP A 358 -18.09 13.87 -2.99
CA ASP A 358 -17.98 12.79 -3.99
C ASP A 358 -17.10 11.59 -3.56
N GLU A 359 -16.71 11.50 -2.29
CA GLU A 359 -15.79 10.45 -1.82
C GLU A 359 -16.42 9.04 -1.88
N TRP A 360 -15.61 8.02 -2.21
CA TRP A 360 -16.06 6.63 -2.25
C TRP A 360 -16.33 6.10 -0.84
N ASP A 361 -17.61 5.97 -0.48
CA ASP A 361 -18.05 5.25 0.72
C ASP A 361 -18.59 3.86 0.32
N PRO A 362 -18.03 2.74 0.82
CA PRO A 362 -18.54 1.39 0.57
C PRO A 362 -19.95 1.15 1.12
N GLY A 363 -20.43 1.99 2.05
CA GLY A 363 -21.77 1.97 2.62
C GLY A 363 -22.80 2.86 1.88
N LEU A 364 -22.37 3.85 1.10
CA LEU A 364 -23.27 4.67 0.28
C LEU A 364 -23.55 3.98 -1.07
N VAL A 365 -24.44 2.99 -1.00
CA VAL A 365 -25.18 2.52 -2.18
C VAL A 365 -26.31 3.52 -2.45
N PRO A 366 -26.44 4.09 -3.67
CA PRO A 366 -27.61 4.87 -4.07
C PRO A 366 -28.86 3.99 -4.27
#